data_AF-A0A920S5F7-F1
#
_entry.id   AF-A0A920S5F7-F1
#
_cell.length_a   1.000
_cell.length_b   1.000
_cell.length_c   1.000
_cell.angle_alpha   90.00
_cell.angle_beta   90.00
_cell.angle_gamma   90.00
#
_symmetry.space_group_name_H-M   'P 1'
#
loop_
_entity.id
_entity.type
_entity.pdbx_description
1 polymer ?
#
loop_
_entity_poly.entity_id
_entity_poly.type
_entity_poly.pdbx_seq_one_letter_code
_entity_poly.pdbx_strand_id
1 'polypeptide(L)'
;MSEISKEDRGFTDFVPLPFVHMEAPMYLKGKARRGPTFREAILVHAVARLALHPHITNIQASWVKMGHEGVTAALNAGCNDLGEH
;
A
#
# COMPACT_ATOMS: atom_id res chain seq x y z
N MET A 1 -26.68 21.56 -15.93
CA MET A 1 -25.24 21.84 -15.83
C MET A 1 -24.55 20.57 -15.38
N SER A 2 -24.04 19.77 -16.30
CA SER A 2 -23.12 18.68 -15.99
C SER A 2 -21.73 19.31 -15.89
N GLU A 3 -21.25 19.53 -14.67
CA GLU A 3 -19.86 19.93 -14.45
C GLU A 3 -18.97 18.75 -14.81
N ILE A 4 -18.40 18.80 -16.01
CA ILE A 4 -17.24 17.97 -16.37
C ILE A 4 -16.09 18.47 -15.51
N SER A 5 -15.77 17.70 -14.46
CA SER A 5 -14.54 17.84 -13.70
C SER A 5 -13.37 17.79 -14.67
N LYS A 6 -12.52 18.81 -14.66
CA LYS A 6 -11.26 18.83 -15.41
C LYS A 6 -10.37 17.73 -14.85
N GLU A 7 -10.31 16.61 -15.56
CA GLU A 7 -9.41 15.49 -15.27
C GLU A 7 -7.96 15.90 -15.54
N ASP A 8 -7.35 16.64 -14.61
CA ASP A 8 -5.90 16.60 -14.45
C ASP A 8 -5.58 15.21 -13.85
N ARG A 9 -5.44 14.18 -14.69
CA ARG A 9 -5.05 12.82 -14.28
C ARG A 9 -3.59 12.76 -13.81
N GLY A 10 -3.25 13.54 -12.78
CA GLY A 10 -2.08 13.29 -11.96
C GLY A 10 -2.25 11.98 -11.19
N PHE A 11 -1.16 11.44 -10.63
CA PHE A 11 -1.26 10.30 -9.72
C PHE A 11 -2.16 10.67 -8.53
N THR A 12 -3.32 10.03 -8.41
CA THR A 12 -4.30 10.29 -7.34
C THR A 12 -4.14 9.35 -6.15
N ASP A 13 -3.56 8.18 -6.41
CA ASP A 13 -3.53 7.06 -5.48
C ASP A 13 -2.14 6.45 -5.40
N PHE A 14 -1.70 6.17 -4.18
CA PHE A 14 -0.54 5.34 -3.92
C PHE A 14 -0.97 3.99 -3.35
N VAL A 15 -0.71 2.93 -4.11
CA VAL A 15 -1.03 1.55 -3.72
C VAL A 15 0.28 0.78 -3.50
N PRO A 16 0.85 0.78 -2.29
CA PRO A 16 1.98 -0.06 -1.98
C PRO A 16 1.53 -1.52 -2.03
N LEU A 17 2.08 -2.27 -2.97
CA LEU A 17 1.90 -3.72 -3.06
C LEU A 17 3.10 -4.38 -2.37
N PRO A 18 3.04 -4.64 -1.05
CA PRO A 18 4.10 -5.39 -0.40
C PRO A 18 4.17 -6.78 -1.05
N PHE A 19 5.37 -7.21 -1.41
CA PHE A 19 5.60 -8.56 -1.90
C PHE A 19 5.45 -9.52 -0.73
N VAL A 20 4.20 -9.93 -0.45
CA VAL A 20 3.88 -10.79 0.70
C VAL A 20 4.38 -12.19 0.40
N HIS A 21 5.57 -12.51 0.92
CA HIS A 21 6.18 -13.84 0.80
C HIS A 21 5.35 -14.98 1.43
N MET A 22 4.21 -14.67 2.06
CA MET A 22 3.29 -15.67 2.64
C MET A 22 2.57 -16.51 1.57
N GLU A 23 2.39 -16.00 0.34
CA GLU A 23 1.66 -16.70 -0.73
C GLU A 23 2.54 -17.24 -1.86
N ALA A 24 3.84 -16.94 -1.88
CA ALA A 24 4.74 -17.39 -2.95
C ALA A 24 5.51 -18.66 -2.50
N PRO A 25 5.31 -19.83 -3.13
CA PRO A 25 6.13 -21.03 -2.93
C PRO A 25 7.50 -20.88 -3.59
N MET A 26 8.19 -19.77 -3.32
CA MET A 26 9.54 -19.46 -3.81
C MET A 26 10.55 -19.29 -2.66
N TYR A 27 10.12 -19.56 -1.42
CA TYR A 27 10.95 -19.54 -0.22
C TYR A 27 11.87 -20.78 -0.10
N LEU A 28 11.67 -21.83 -0.89
CA LEU A 28 12.30 -23.14 -0.71
C LEU A 28 13.69 -23.33 -1.37
N LYS A 29 14.33 -22.31 -1.93
CA LYS A 29 15.65 -22.47 -2.61
C LYS A 29 16.75 -21.48 -2.22
N GLY A 30 16.60 -20.71 -1.14
CA GLY A 30 17.72 -19.98 -0.51
C GLY A 30 18.48 -18.97 -1.38
N LYS A 31 17.89 -18.48 -2.48
CA LYS A 31 18.52 -17.56 -3.44
C LYS A 31 17.83 -16.19 -3.58
N ALA A 32 16.84 -15.88 -2.75
CA ALA A 32 16.13 -14.61 -2.77
C ALA A 32 16.19 -13.92 -1.39
N ARG A 33 16.30 -12.59 -1.40
CA ARG A 33 16.19 -11.76 -0.19
C ARG A 33 14.87 -12.13 0.51
N ARG A 34 14.85 -12.24 1.85
CA ARG A 34 13.58 -12.35 2.59
C ARG A 34 12.70 -11.20 2.10
N GLY A 35 11.50 -11.49 1.62
CA GLY A 35 10.57 -10.45 1.17
C GLY A 35 10.35 -9.40 2.29
N PRO A 36 9.75 -8.26 1.96
CA PRO A 36 9.52 -7.21 2.95
C PRO A 36 8.82 -7.77 4.18
N THR A 37 9.41 -7.50 5.34
CA THR A 37 8.81 -7.79 6.64
C THR A 37 7.51 -7.01 6.79
N PHE A 38 6.62 -7.49 7.65
CA PHE A 38 5.42 -6.75 8.04
C PHE A 38 5.72 -5.30 8.42
N ARG A 39 6.80 -5.08 9.17
CA ARG A 39 7.25 -3.73 9.57
C ARG A 39 7.63 -2.85 8.37
N GLU A 40 8.32 -3.40 7.38
CA GLU A 40 8.66 -2.66 6.16
C GLU A 40 7.41 -2.30 5.36
N ALA A 41 6.41 -3.21 5.28
CA ALA A 41 5.13 -2.90 4.65
C ALA A 41 4.42 -1.71 5.34
N ILE A 42 4.38 -1.69 6.67
CA ILE A 42 3.79 -0.57 7.42
C ILE A 42 4.58 0.73 7.25
N LEU A 43 5.92 0.67 7.29
CA LEU A 43 6.77 1.84 7.11
C LEU A 43 6.57 2.52 5.76
N VAL A 44 6.35 1.75 4.68
CA VAL A 44 6.07 2.31 3.36
C VAL A 44 4.81 3.18 3.36
N HIS A 45 3.76 2.81 4.09
CA HIS A 45 2.55 3.64 4.21
C HIS A 45 2.83 4.96 4.94
N ALA A 46 3.61 4.89 6.04
CA ALA A 46 3.96 6.08 6.81
C ALA A 46 4.86 7.04 6.01
N VAL A 47 5.87 6.49 5.33
CA VAL A 47 6.75 7.27 4.46
C VAL A 47 5.97 7.87 3.30
N ALA A 48 5.07 7.13 2.67
CA ALA A 48 4.23 7.65 1.59
C ALA A 48 3.36 8.82 2.08
N ARG A 49 2.77 8.73 3.27
CA ARG A 49 1.99 9.83 3.85
C ARG A 49 2.81 11.10 4.01
N LEU A 50 4.06 10.98 4.44
CA LEU A 50 4.95 12.13 4.63
C LEU A 50 5.51 12.67 3.31
N ALA A 51 5.90 11.78 2.39
CA ALA A 51 6.62 12.15 1.18
C ALA A 51 5.69 12.63 0.06
N LEU A 52 4.47 12.12 0.00
CA LEU A 52 3.55 12.40 -1.10
C LEU A 52 2.52 13.48 -0.75
N HIS A 53 2.32 13.79 0.53
CA HIS A 53 1.46 14.90 0.92
C HIS A 53 2.10 16.25 0.53
N PRO A 54 1.32 17.22 -0.01
CA PRO A 54 -0.13 17.20 -0.23
C PRO A 54 -0.57 16.69 -1.61
N HIS A 55 0.36 16.23 -2.45
CA HIS A 55 0.11 15.94 -3.87
C HIS A 55 -0.63 14.62 -4.12
N ILE A 56 -0.33 13.58 -3.33
CA ILE A 56 -1.09 12.31 -3.32
C ILE A 56 -1.63 12.12 -1.91
N THR A 57 -2.94 12.23 -1.80
CA THR A 57 -3.63 12.18 -0.51
C THR A 57 -4.22 10.80 -0.24
N ASN A 58 -4.51 10.01 -1.28
CA ASN A 58 -5.02 8.66 -1.12
C ASN A 58 -3.88 7.63 -1.10
N ILE A 59 -3.85 6.84 -0.03
CA ILE A 59 -2.92 5.73 0.19
C ILE A 59 -3.77 4.51 0.52
N GLN A 60 -3.70 3.49 -0.32
CA GLN A 60 -4.55 2.30 -0.22
C GLN A 60 -3.75 1.08 0.28
N ALA A 61 -4.31 0.35 1.23
CA ALA A 61 -3.78 -0.94 1.66
C ALA A 61 -4.59 -2.09 1.06
N SER A 62 -3.92 -3.14 0.61
CA SER A 62 -4.58 -4.37 0.17
C SER A 62 -4.96 -5.24 1.38
N TRP A 63 -6.26 -5.36 1.66
CA TRP A 63 -6.72 -6.16 2.80
C TRP A 63 -6.55 -7.67 2.58
N VAL A 64 -6.63 -8.11 1.32
CA VAL A 64 -6.39 -9.50 0.92
C VAL A 64 -4.91 -9.89 1.08
N LYS A 65 -3.98 -8.94 0.94
CA LYS A 65 -2.54 -9.18 1.12
C LYS A 65 -2.06 -8.98 2.56
N MET A 66 -2.62 -8.00 3.26
CA MET A 66 -2.16 -7.58 4.59
C MET A 66 -2.87 -8.32 5.75
N GLY A 67 -4.06 -8.88 5.49
CA GLY A 67 -4.93 -9.40 6.53
C GLY A 67 -5.45 -8.29 7.46
N HIS A 68 -6.30 -8.67 8.40
CA HIS A 68 -7.00 -7.72 9.28
C HIS A 68 -6.06 -6.89 10.17
N GLU A 69 -5.06 -7.55 10.79
CA GLU A 69 -4.07 -6.86 11.63
C GLU A 69 -3.19 -5.92 10.82
N GLY A 70 -2.79 -6.32 9.60
CA GLY A 70 -1.97 -5.49 8.72
C GLY A 70 -2.69 -4.27 8.20
N VAL A 71 -3.96 -4.41 7.85
CA VAL A 71 -4.82 -3.28 7.50
C VAL A 71 -4.97 -2.32 8.67
N THR A 72 -5.20 -2.83 9.87
CA THR A 72 -5.36 -2.01 11.07
C THR A 72 -4.08 -1.21 11.36
N ALA A 73 -2.92 -1.85 11.25
CA ALA A 73 -1.64 -1.17 11.39
C ALA A 73 -1.40 -0.15 10.27
N ALA A 74 -1.78 -0.45 9.02
CA ALA A 74 -1.61 0.45 7.88
C ALA A 74 -2.47 1.71 8.00
N LEU A 75 -3.73 1.57 8.44
CA LEU A 75 -4.63 2.70 8.72
C LEU A 75 -4.05 3.64 9.77
N ASN A 76 -3.43 3.08 10.82
CA ASN A 76 -2.72 3.85 11.84
C ASN A 76 -1.37 4.44 11.34
N ALA A 77 -0.90 4.02 10.16
CA ALA A 77 0.37 4.43 9.56
C ALA A 77 0.17 5.26 8.29
N GLY A 78 -0.98 5.90 8.11
CA GLY A 78 -1.20 6.87 7.03
C GLY A 78 -1.93 6.32 5.80
N CYS A 79 -2.31 5.04 5.80
CA CYS A 79 -3.32 4.50 4.88
C CYS A 79 -4.69 5.12 5.19
N ASN A 80 -5.49 5.38 4.16
CA ASN A 80 -6.87 5.89 4.30
C ASN A 80 -7.88 5.19 3.39
N ASP A 81 -7.47 4.12 2.70
CA ASP A 81 -8.34 3.35 1.81
C ASP A 81 -7.98 1.87 1.81
N LEU A 82 -8.95 0.99 1.53
CA LEU A 82 -8.79 -0.47 1.54
C LEU A 82 -9.22 -1.06 0.20
N GLY A 83 -8.28 -1.73 -0.48
CA GLY A 83 -8.51 -2.33 -1.80
C GLY A 83 -8.36 -3.85 -1.82
N GLU A 84 -8.99 -4.49 -2.80
CA GLU A 84 -9.00 -5.95 -2.99
C GLU A 84 -7.89 -6.47 -3.93
N HIS A 85 -6.97 -5.61 -4.36
CA HIS A 85 -5.93 -5.91 -5.35
C HIS A 85 -4.63 -6.47 -4.77
#